data_AF-A0A411EAM9-F1
#
_entry.id   AF-A0A411EAM9-F1
#
_cell.length_a   1.000
_cell.length_b   1.000
_cell.length_c   1.000
_cell.angle_alpha   90.00
_cell.angle_beta   90.00
_cell.angle_gamma   90.00
#
_symmetry.space_group_name_H-M   'P 1'
#
loop_
_entity.id
_entity.type
_entity.pdbx_description
1 polymer ?
#
loop_
_entity_poly.entity_id
_entity_poly.type
_entity_poly.pdbx_seq_one_letter_code
_entity_poly.pdbx_strand_id
1 'polypeptide(L)' 'MENQYCKVGSTTHIASGSQASTRLVSYYQTFVNMAEDTRYSGTQLGEFFERKAKILKKAMEELA' A
#
# COMPACT_ATOMS: atom_id res chain seq x y z
N MET A 1 -2.31 33.77 10.21
CA MET A 1 -2.49 32.59 9.33
C MET A 1 -1.14 31.93 9.21
N GLU A 2 -0.96 30.74 9.80
CA GLU A 2 0.29 29.98 9.66
C GLU A 2 0.40 29.43 8.23
N ASN A 3 1.56 29.63 7.61
CA ASN A 3 1.86 29.14 6.27
C ASN A 3 1.90 27.60 6.28
N GLN A 4 0.78 26.94 5.97
CA GLN A 4 0.76 25.51 5.68
C GLN A 4 1.47 25.27 4.35
N TYR A 5 2.78 25.00 4.43
CA TYR A 5 3.55 24.54 3.28
C TYR A 5 3.06 23.15 2.89
N CYS A 6 2.14 23.07 1.92
CA CYS A 6 1.89 21.84 1.19
C CYS A 6 3.22 21.42 0.54
N LYS A 7 3.89 20.39 1.10
CA LYS A 7 5.08 19.77 0.49
C LYS A 7 4.65 18.97 -0.76
N VAL A 8 4.20 19.68 -1.78
CA VAL A 8 3.89 19.09 -3.09
C VAL A 8 5.21 18.58 -3.66
N GLY A 9 5.33 17.26 -3.84
CA GLY A 9 6.53 16.63 -4.40
C GLY A 9 7.51 16.00 -3.40
N SER A 10 7.21 15.94 -2.10
CA SER A 10 8.03 15.15 -1.18
C SER A 10 7.76 13.66 -1.36
N THR A 11 8.61 12.96 -2.10
CA THR A 11 8.59 11.50 -2.17
C THR A 11 9.21 10.94 -0.89
N THR A 12 8.40 10.26 -0.08
CA THR A 12 8.96 9.52 1.06
C THR A 12 9.66 8.29 0.49
N HIS A 13 10.98 8.37 0.35
CA HIS A 13 11.78 7.21 -0.04
C HIS A 13 11.49 6.07 0.94
N ILE A 14 11.24 4.88 0.40
CA ILE A 14 11.18 3.67 1.21
C ILE A 14 12.62 3.45 1.68
N ALA A 15 12.90 3.84 2.92
CA ALA A 15 14.23 3.76 3.51
C ALA A 15 14.76 2.32 3.39
N SER A 16 15.97 2.16 2.86
CA SER A 16 16.61 0.88 2.64
C SER A 16 16.72 0.07 3.95
N GLY A 17 16.47 -1.24 3.87
CA GLY A 17 16.57 -2.17 5.01
C GLY A 17 15.22 -2.52 5.67
N SER A 18 15.23 -2.85 6.97
CA SER A 18 14.07 -3.37 7.73
C SER A 18 12.85 -2.45 7.79
N GLN A 19 13.04 -1.15 7.53
CA GLN A 19 11.93 -0.19 7.42
C GLN A 19 11.16 -0.37 6.11
N ALA A 20 11.82 -0.76 5.02
CA ALA A 20 11.18 -1.11 3.76
C ALA A 20 10.27 -2.33 3.91
N SER A 21 10.76 -3.39 4.57
CA SER A 21 9.99 -4.62 4.79
C SER A 21 8.76 -4.35 5.67
N THR A 22 8.91 -3.58 6.75
CA THR A 22 7.78 -3.23 7.64
C THR A 22 6.70 -2.42 6.91
N ARG A 23 7.10 -1.47 6.04
CA ARG A 23 6.15 -0.70 5.22
C ARG A 23 5.45 -1.56 4.16
N LEU A 24 6.17 -2.47 3.50
CA LEU A 24 5.59 -3.38 2.52
C LEU A 24 4.53 -4.29 3.15
N VAL A 25 4.79 -4.82 4.35
CA VAL A 25 3.81 -5.60 5.11
C VAL A 25 2.58 -4.77 5.47
N SER A 26 2.77 -3.52 5.92
CA SER A 26 1.66 -2.60 6.23
C SER A 26 0.80 -2.29 5.00
N TYR A 27 1.43 -2.05 3.84
CA TYR A 27 0.70 -1.82 2.59
C TYR A 27 -0.05 -3.07 2.14
N TYR A 28 0.55 -4.26 2.26
CA TYR A 28 -0.12 -5.52 1.96
C TYR A 28 -1.39 -5.67 2.80
N GLN A 29 -1.29 -5.50 4.12
CA GLN A 29 -2.43 -5.61 5.02
C GLN A 29 -3.53 -4.59 4.67
N THR A 30 -3.14 -3.36 4.33
CA THR A 30 -4.08 -2.31 3.93
C THR A 30 -4.85 -2.69 2.67
N PHE A 31 -4.17 -3.25 1.65
CA PHE A 31 -4.82 -3.71 0.43
C PHE A 31 -5.76 -4.90 0.66
N VAL A 32 -5.39 -5.84 1.54
CA VAL A 32 -6.28 -6.95 1.92
C VAL A 32 -7.54 -6.42 2.60
N ASN A 33 -7.41 -5.53 3.57
CA ASN A 33 -8.57 -4.96 4.27
C ASN A 33 -9.48 -4.18 3.30
N MET A 34 -8.91 -3.36 2.43
CA MET A 34 -9.70 -2.62 1.44
C MET A 34 -10.39 -3.54 0.42
N ALA A 35 -9.80 -4.68 0.08
CA ALA A 35 -10.45 -5.68 -0.77
C ALA A 35 -11.68 -6.30 -0.08
N GLU A 36 -11.58 -6.61 1.21
CA GLU A 36 -12.70 -7.13 2.01
C GLU A 36 -13.80 -6.09 2.17
N ASP A 37 -13.45 -4.86 2.54
CA ASP A 37 -14.40 -3.75 2.74
C ASP A 37 -15.18 -3.43 1.46
N THR A 38 -14.53 -3.56 0.30
CA THR A 38 -15.15 -3.25 -1.00
C THR A 38 -15.76 -4.46 -1.70
N ARG A 39 -15.68 -5.67 -1.12
CA ARG A 39 -16.15 -6.92 -1.73
C ARG A 39 -17.62 -6.89 -2.13
N TYR A 40 -18.45 -6.19 -1.36
CA TYR A 40 -19.90 -6.08 -1.58
C TYR A 40 -20.34 -4.73 -2.15
N SER A 41 -19.39 -3.86 -2.52
CA SER A 41 -19.69 -2.52 -3.03
C SER A 41 -20.29 -2.51 -4.44
N GLY A 42 -20.34 -3.66 -5.13
CA GLY A 42 -20.79 -3.75 -6.53
C GLY A 42 -19.83 -3.09 -7.54
N THR A 43 -18.65 -2.67 -7.09
CA THR A 43 -17.62 -2.06 -7.92
C THR A 43 -16.45 -3.02 -8.15
N GLN A 44 -15.60 -2.72 -9.14
CA GLN A 44 -14.37 -3.48 -9.40
C GLN A 44 -13.22 -3.17 -8.41
N LEU A 45 -13.46 -2.35 -7.37
CA LEU A 45 -12.42 -1.99 -6.39
C LEU A 45 -11.90 -3.20 -5.62
N GLY A 46 -12.77 -4.15 -5.26
CA GLY A 46 -12.35 -5.36 -4.54
C GLY A 46 -11.30 -6.15 -5.32
N GLU A 47 -11.59 -6.44 -6.60
CA GLU A 47 -10.64 -7.13 -7.49
C GLU A 47 -9.35 -6.33 -7.75
N PHE A 48 -9.44 -4.99 -7.77
CA PHE A 48 -8.29 -4.14 -7.92
C PHE A 48 -7.36 -4.26 -6.69
N PHE A 49 -7.91 -4.15 -5.49
CA PHE A 49 -7.15 -4.25 -4.26
C PHE A 49 -6.58 -5.66 -4.04
N GLU A 50 -7.32 -6.71 -4.38
CA GLU A 50 -6.80 -8.08 -4.39
C GLU A 50 -5.60 -8.24 -5.33
N ARG A 51 -5.68 -7.70 -6.56
CA ARG A 51 -4.57 -7.74 -7.52
C ARG A 51 -3.34 -7.01 -6.96
N LYS A 52 -3.52 -5.85 -6.32
CA LYS A 52 -2.43 -5.11 -5.68
C LYS A 52 -1.80 -5.90 -4.53
N ALA A 53 -2.61 -6.51 -3.67
CA ALA A 53 -2.12 -7.36 -2.58
C ALA A 53 -1.30 -8.55 -3.10
N LYS A 54 -1.75 -9.23 -4.16
CA LYS A 54 -1.03 -10.35 -4.78
C LYS A 54 0.33 -9.93 -5.35
N ILE A 55 0.40 -8.80 -6.05
CA ILE A 55 1.65 -8.26 -6.60
C ILE A 55 2.63 -7.95 -5.45
N LEU A 56 2.15 -7.30 -4.40
CA LEU A 56 3.00 -6.92 -3.27
C LEU A 56 3.52 -8.15 -2.51
N LYS A 57 2.68 -9.18 -2.34
CA LYS A 57 3.09 -10.47 -1.77
C LYS A 57 4.23 -11.11 -2.57
N LYS A 58 4.10 -11.19 -3.89
CA LYS A 58 5.14 -11.74 -4.78
C LYS A 58 6.45 -10.95 -4.67
N ALA A 59 6.36 -9.62 -4.64
CA ALA A 59 7.53 -8.77 -4.47
C ALA A 59 8.23 -8.98 -3.12
N MET A 60 7.48 -9.23 -2.04
CA MET A 60 8.06 -9.56 -0.74
C MET A 60 8.71 -10.95 -0.73
N GLU A 61 8.10 -11.94 -1.39
CA GLU A 61 8.67 -13.29 -1.56
C GLU A 61 9.98 -13.28 -2.37
N GLU A 62 10.11 -12.40 -3.36
CA GLU A 62 11.33 -12.23 -4.16
C GLU A 62 12.46 -11.48 -3.40
N LEU A 63 12.12 -10.77 -2.32
CA LEU A 63 13.07 -10.03 -1.47
C LEU A 63 13.55 -10.85 -0.25
N ALA A 64 12.96 -12.01 0.00
CA ALA A 64 13.28 -12.91 1.11
C ALA A 64 14.32 -13.97 0.68
#